data_AF-A0A1B8I4H2-F1
#
_entry.id   AF-A0A1B8I4H2-F1
#
_cell.length_a   1.000
_cell.length_b   1.000
_cell.length_c   1.000
_cell.angle_alpha   90.00
_cell.angle_beta   90.00
_cell.angle_gamma   90.00
#
_symmetry.space_group_name_H-M   'P 1'
#
loop_
_entity.id
_entity.type
_entity.pdbx_description
1 polymer ?
#
loop_
_entity_poly.entity_id
_entity_poly.type
_entity_poly.pdbx_seq_one_letter_code
_entity_poly.pdbx_strand_id
1 'polypeptide(L)'
;MFYASCHQRQDQAQNVNDIAIFEQPLPKNMILHSTFVYIEEGYFQCLWEASDVDIIQQYITTTLGDVCLHDYYSVDPITAIA
;
A
#
# COMPACT_ATOMS: atom_id res chain seq x y z
N MET A 1 -8.79 9.40 -7.88
CA MET A 1 -7.46 9.32 -8.51
C MET A 1 -6.82 8.00 -8.10
N PHE A 2 -5.95 7.44 -8.93
CA PHE A 2 -5.26 6.18 -8.60
C PHE A 2 -3.89 6.45 -8.01
N TYR A 3 -3.52 5.63 -7.04
CA TYR A 3 -2.23 5.71 -6.37
C TYR A 3 -1.66 4.32 -6.16
N ALA A 4 -0.35 4.20 -6.32
CA ALA A 4 0.40 3.02 -5.90
C ALA A 4 1.14 3.33 -4.61
N SER A 5 1.20 2.36 -3.70
CA SER A 5 2.10 2.41 -2.56
C SER A 5 2.98 1.16 -2.54
N CYS A 6 4.22 1.33 -2.10
CA CYS A 6 5.18 0.24 -1.91
C CYS A 6 5.55 0.18 -0.43
N HIS A 7 5.54 -1.03 0.14
CA HIS A 7 5.80 -1.25 1.56
C HIS A 7 6.90 -2.30 1.73
N GLN A 8 8.10 -1.85 2.08
CA GLN A 8 9.25 -2.70 2.34
C GLN A 8 9.29 -3.06 3.82
N ARG A 9 9.27 -4.36 4.17
CA ARG A 9 9.40 -4.77 5.58
C ARG A 9 10.74 -4.33 6.17
N GLN A 10 10.72 -3.91 7.43
CA GLN A 10 11.95 -3.57 8.16
C GLN A 10 12.58 -4.80 8.83
N ASP A 11 11.78 -5.68 9.42
CA ASP A 11 12.25 -6.91 10.06
C ASP A 11 12.16 -8.11 9.11
N GLN A 12 13.29 -8.76 8.86
CA GLN A 12 13.37 -9.95 8.01
C GLN A 12 12.77 -11.20 8.67
N ALA A 13 12.60 -11.22 9.98
CA ALA A 13 11.99 -12.34 10.70
C ALA A 13 10.46 -12.43 10.47
N GLN A 14 9.81 -11.33 10.08
CA GLN A 14 8.38 -11.30 9.79
C GLN A 14 8.09 -11.66 8.32
N ASN A 15 7.06 -12.48 8.12
CA ASN A 15 6.60 -12.84 6.79
C ASN A 15 5.76 -11.69 6.22
N VAL A 16 6.10 -11.24 5.01
CA VAL A 16 5.39 -10.14 4.35
C VAL A 16 3.91 -10.45 4.09
N ASN A 17 3.52 -11.72 3.96
CA ASN A 17 2.12 -12.12 3.85
C ASN A 17 1.30 -11.80 5.11
N ASP A 18 1.93 -11.86 6.28
CA ASP A 18 1.26 -11.59 7.55
C ASP A 18 1.08 -10.07 7.77
N ILE A 19 1.85 -9.25 7.03
CA ILE A 19 1.84 -7.79 7.10
C ILE A 19 0.89 -7.20 6.05
N ALA A 20 0.80 -7.80 4.86
CA ALA A 20 0.03 -7.30 3.72
C ALA A 20 -1.49 -7.50 3.85
N ILE A 21 -2.03 -7.43 5.08
CA ILE A 21 -3.43 -7.65 5.41
C ILE A 21 -4.01 -6.38 6.03
N PHE A 22 -5.07 -5.85 5.42
CA PHE A 22 -5.74 -4.62 5.84
C PHE A 22 -7.09 -4.92 6.48
N GLU A 23 -7.08 -5.37 7.74
CA GLU A 23 -8.32 -5.71 8.47
C GLU A 23 -9.07 -4.47 8.98
N GLN A 24 -8.39 -3.33 9.11
CA GLN A 24 -9.01 -2.10 9.57
C GLN A 24 -9.94 -1.52 8.49
N PRO A 25 -11.14 -1.04 8.85
CA PRO A 25 -12.05 -0.41 7.90
C PRO A 25 -11.38 0.73 7.13
N LEU A 26 -11.58 0.76 5.80
CA LEU A 26 -11.06 1.82 4.96
C LEU A 26 -11.84 3.14 5.21
N PRO A 27 -11.16 4.30 5.21
CA PRO A 27 -11.81 5.61 5.26
C PRO A 27 -12.83 5.80 4.12
N LYS A 28 -13.81 6.68 4.36
CA LYS A 28 -14.80 7.05 3.34
C LYS A 28 -14.10 7.64 2.11
N ASN A 29 -14.46 7.17 0.91
CA ASN A 29 -13.86 7.52 -0.38
C ASN A 29 -12.45 6.98 -0.62
N MET A 30 -12.05 5.91 0.08
CA MET A 30 -10.82 5.16 -0.21
C MET A 30 -11.19 3.73 -0.61
N ILE A 31 -10.57 3.23 -1.68
CA ILE A 31 -10.76 1.86 -2.18
C ILE A 31 -9.38 1.22 -2.36
N LEU A 32 -9.20 0.02 -1.82
CA LEU A 32 -8.07 -0.86 -2.15
C LEU A 32 -8.50 -1.75 -3.31
N HIS A 33 -7.91 -1.54 -4.48
CA HIS A 33 -8.22 -2.34 -5.68
C HIS A 33 -7.45 -3.65 -5.69
N SER A 34 -6.17 -3.65 -5.30
CA SER A 34 -5.32 -4.83 -5.33
C SER A 34 -4.12 -4.71 -4.40
N THR A 35 -3.64 -5.86 -3.93
CA THR A 35 -2.38 -6.01 -3.20
C THR A 35 -1.53 -7.07 -3.89
N PHE A 36 -0.29 -6.73 -4.21
CA PHE A 36 0.69 -7.58 -4.87
C PHE A 36 1.82 -7.87 -3.89
N VAL A 37 2.02 -9.13 -3.52
CA VAL A 37 2.99 -9.52 -2.50
C VAL A 37 4.21 -10.20 -3.13
N TYR A 38 5.40 -9.73 -2.78
CA TYR A 38 6.69 -10.19 -3.28
C TYR A 38 7.46 -10.81 -2.11
N ILE A 39 7.27 -12.12 -1.90
CA ILE A 39 7.70 -12.83 -0.69
C ILE A 39 9.23 -12.90 -0.59
N GLU A 40 9.92 -13.20 -1.71
CA GLU A 40 11.37 -13.37 -1.73
C GLU A 40 12.08 -12.04 -1.46
N GLU A 41 11.56 -10.96 -2.03
CA GLU A 41 12.07 -9.59 -1.89
C GLU A 41 11.59 -8.91 -0.59
N GLY A 42 10.57 -9.47 0.06
CA GLY A 42 10.08 -8.99 1.35
C GLY A 42 9.34 -7.66 1.29
N TYR A 43 8.66 -7.36 0.19
CA TYR A 43 7.83 -6.16 0.05
C TYR A 43 6.48 -6.49 -0.57
N PHE A 44 5.57 -5.53 -0.52
CA PHE A 44 4.31 -5.61 -1.23
C PHE A 44 3.91 -4.24 -1.77
N GLN A 45 3.07 -4.25 -2.79
CA GLN A 45 2.54 -3.07 -3.44
C GLN A 45 1.02 -3.07 -3.39
N CYS A 46 0.43 -1.90 -3.23
CA CYS A 46 -1.01 -1.74 -3.21
C CYS A 46 -1.44 -0.72 -4.24
N LEU A 47 -2.54 -1.01 -4.93
CA LEU A 47 -3.22 -0.08 -5.82
C LEU A 47 -4.47 0.47 -5.14
N TRP A 48 -4.51 1.78 -5.00
CA TRP A 48 -5.57 2.51 -4.31
C TRP A 48 -6.32 3.42 -5.26
N GLU A 49 -7.56 3.70 -4.92
CA GLU A 49 -8.31 4.84 -5.41
C GLU A 49 -8.75 5.71 -4.24
N ALA A 50 -8.44 7.01 -4.32
CA ALA A 50 -8.81 7.99 -3.30
C ALA A 50 -8.97 9.39 -3.92
N SER A 51 -9.55 10.31 -3.16
CA SER A 51 -9.58 11.73 -3.53
C SER A 51 -8.20 12.38 -3.44
N ASP A 52 -7.37 11.94 -2.49
CA ASP A 52 -6.05 12.51 -2.18
C ASP A 52 -5.11 11.42 -1.63
N VAL A 53 -3.80 11.56 -1.87
CA VAL A 53 -2.76 10.64 -1.39
C VAL A 53 -2.61 10.69 0.14
N ASP A 54 -2.89 11.83 0.77
CA ASP A 54 -2.73 12.04 2.21
C ASP A 54 -3.62 11.10 3.03
N ILE A 55 -4.81 10.76 2.52
CA ILE A 55 -5.74 9.82 3.17
C ILE A 55 -5.12 8.41 3.21
N ILE A 56 -4.45 8.01 2.13
CA ILE A 56 -3.76 6.73 2.04
C ILE A 56 -2.56 6.72 2.98
N GLN A 57 -1.75 7.78 2.99
CA GLN A 57 -0.59 7.90 3.87
C GLN A 57 -0.99 7.82 5.35
N GLN A 58 -2.05 8.52 5.74
CA GLN A 58 -2.55 8.49 7.12
C GLN A 58 -3.03 7.08 7.52
N TYR A 59 -3.78 6.41 6.65
CA TYR A 59 -4.24 5.04 6.90
C TYR A 59 -3.05 4.08 7.03
N ILE A 60 -2.14 4.07 6.05
CA ILE A 60 -0.97 3.20 6.05
C ILE A 60 -0.08 3.46 7.27
N THR A 61 0.19 4.71 7.63
CA THR A 61 1.00 5.04 8.80
C THR A 61 0.38 4.46 10.07
N THR A 62 -0.96 4.50 10.18
CA THR A 62 -1.69 3.93 11.32
C THR A 62 -1.63 2.40 11.34
N THR A 63 -1.67 1.76 10.18
CA THR A 63 -1.72 0.29 10.07
C THR A 63 -0.33 -0.36 10.08
N LEU A 64 0.68 0.29 9.49
CA LEU A 64 1.96 -0.32 9.12
C LEU A 64 3.20 0.54 9.45
N GLY A 65 3.02 1.72 10.04
CA GLY A 65 4.09 2.73 10.17
C GLY A 65 5.36 2.26 10.89
N ASP A 66 5.22 1.35 11.85
CA ASP A 66 6.36 0.80 12.61
C ASP A 66 6.94 -0.48 12.00
N VAL A 67 6.32 -1.01 10.93
CA VAL A 67 6.63 -2.34 10.38
C VAL A 67 7.32 -2.24 9.02
N CYS A 68 6.98 -1.22 8.23
CA CYS A 68 7.48 -1.06 6.87
C CYS A 68 7.98 0.36 6.59
N LEU A 69 8.92 0.46 5.65
CA LEU A 69 9.20 1.70 4.93
C LEU A 69 8.18 1.86 3.80
N HIS A 70 7.78 3.09 3.50
CA HIS A 70 6.68 3.36 2.59
C HIS A 70 7.06 4.38 1.53
N ASP A 71 6.75 4.07 0.27
CA ASP A 71 6.78 5.01 -0.86
C ASP A 71 5.40 5.10 -1.50
N TYR A 72 5.07 6.27 -2.07
CA TYR A 72 3.77 6.56 -2.68
C TYR A 72 3.93 7.22 -4.03
N TYR A 73 3.09 6.82 -4.99
CA TYR A 73 3.15 7.27 -6.37
C TYR A 73 1.74 7.55 -6.88
N SER A 74 1.57 8.66 -7.62
CA SER A 74 0.35 8.88 -8.40
C SER A 74 0.39 8.01 -9.66
N VAL A 75 -0.74 7.41 -10.01
CA VAL A 75 -0.89 6.57 -11.19
C VAL A 75 -1.85 7.26 -12.16
N ASP A 76 -1.34 7.61 -13.34
CA ASP A 76 -2.18 7.95 -14.48
C ASP A 76 -2.53 6.66 -15.25
N PRO A 77 -3.79 6.19 -15.17
CA PRO A 77 -4.20 4.93 -15.78
C PRO A 77 -4.09 4.95 -17.31
N ILE A 78 -4.10 6.11 -17.96
CA ILE A 78 -3.96 6.19 -19.42
C ILE A 78 -2.54 5.84 -19.82
N THR A 79 -1.55 6.35 -19.09
CA THR A 79 -0.13 6.08 -19.38
C THR A 79 0.36 4.74 -18.84
N ALA A 80 -0.33 4.16 -17.86
CA ALA A 80 0.08 2.91 -17.23
C ALA A 80 -0.15 1.65 -18.10
N ILE A 81 -1.05 1.73 -19.09
CA ILE A 81 -1.39 0.61 -20.01
C ILE A 81 -0.57 0.70 -21.31
N ALA A 82 0.68 1.16 -21.23
CA ALA A 82 1.55 1.36 -22.40
C ALA A 82 2.25 0.07 -22.86
#